data_AF-A0A8K0ME58-F1
#
_entry.id   AF-A0A8K0ME58-F1
#
_cell.length_a   1.000
_cell.length_b   1.000
_cell.length_c   1.000
_cell.angle_alpha   90.00
_cell.angle_beta   90.00
_cell.angle_gamma   90.00
#
_symmetry.space_group_name_H-M   'P 1'
#
loop_
_entity.id
_entity.type
_entity.pdbx_description
1 polymer ?
#
loop_
_entity_poly.entity_id
_entity_poly.type
_entity_poly.pdbx_seq_one_letter_code
_entity_poly.pdbx_strand_id
1 'polypeptide(L)'
;MFMQRTAIAAARRAALRPVVARSFTTSFVRRTHFAPARPMAILAPEAVAAASQTKVGSYKTLKEVKTEDDLFGPGAQPGTVPTDLEQATGLERLEILGKMEGVDIFDMRPLDASRLGTMENPVMVRSAGEEQFAGCTGFPADSHNVHWLGLTKDRPIERCPECGSVYKMDYVGAEDDHHHHHAPEFEEPKTFADYIKPEYRYR
;
A
#
# COMPACT_ATOMS: atom_id res chain seq x y z
N MET A 1 39.76 0.19 83.31
CA MET A 1 38.95 0.25 82.08
C MET A 1 39.45 1.40 81.23
N PHE A 2 39.99 1.09 80.06
CA PHE A 2 40.55 2.05 79.11
C PHE A 2 39.42 2.79 78.39
N MET A 3 39.44 4.12 78.38
CA MET A 3 38.69 4.89 77.38
C MET A 3 39.65 5.87 76.72
N GLN A 4 40.10 5.48 75.53
CA GLN A 4 40.96 6.25 74.66
C GLN A 4 40.12 7.23 73.81
N ARG A 5 40.63 8.46 73.71
CA ARG A 5 40.80 9.29 72.50
C ARG A 5 39.56 9.87 71.80
N THR A 6 39.33 11.15 72.09
CA THR A 6 39.32 12.31 71.15
C THR A 6 39.08 12.08 69.64
N ALA A 7 38.08 12.78 69.07
CA ALA A 7 38.23 13.44 67.77
C ALA A 7 37.23 14.61 67.60
N ILE A 8 37.80 15.77 67.32
CA ILE A 8 37.20 17.06 66.94
C ILE A 8 36.69 16.98 65.49
N ALA A 9 35.57 17.63 65.14
CA ALA A 9 35.52 18.66 64.08
C ALA A 9 34.12 18.90 63.47
N ALA A 10 33.74 20.18 63.53
CA ALA A 10 33.19 21.00 62.44
C ALA A 10 31.80 20.67 61.87
N ALA A 11 30.86 21.52 62.28
CA ALA A 11 29.62 21.85 61.61
C ALA A 11 29.82 22.01 60.09
N ARG A 12 29.15 21.16 59.31
CA ARG A 12 29.02 21.38 57.86
C ARG A 12 27.89 22.36 57.61
N ARG A 13 28.30 23.53 57.11
CA ARG A 13 27.48 24.62 56.59
C ARG A 13 26.44 24.08 55.59
N ALA A 14 25.20 24.51 55.76
CA ALA A 14 24.15 24.41 54.75
C ALA A 14 24.59 25.21 53.51
N ALA A 15 24.78 24.52 52.38
CA ALA A 15 24.89 25.15 51.08
C ALA A 15 23.55 25.01 50.37
N LEU A 16 22.76 26.08 50.39
CA LEU A 16 21.59 26.24 49.55
C LEU A 16 22.05 26.20 48.09
N ARG A 17 21.66 25.17 47.34
CA ARG A 17 21.86 25.12 45.89
C ARG A 17 20.91 26.14 45.25
N PRO A 18 21.39 27.08 44.40
CA PRO A 18 20.47 27.88 43.61
C PRO A 18 19.83 26.95 42.57
N VAL A 19 18.50 26.91 42.54
CA VAL A 19 17.74 26.30 41.48
C VAL A 19 18.02 27.11 40.22
N VAL A 20 18.84 26.57 39.32
CA VAL A 20 19.00 27.11 37.97
C VAL A 20 17.68 26.83 37.25
N ALA A 21 16.79 27.82 37.24
CA ALA A 21 15.61 27.83 36.40
C ALA A 21 16.07 27.91 34.94
N ARG A 22 16.26 26.76 34.29
CA ARG A 22 16.36 26.71 32.83
C ARG A 22 14.99 27.12 32.29
N SER A 23 14.91 28.30 31.68
CA SER A 23 13.75 28.76 30.92
C SER A 23 13.65 27.91 29.64
N PHE A 24 12.88 26.82 29.70
CA PHE A 24 12.43 26.14 28.50
C PHE A 24 11.39 27.03 27.81
N THR A 25 11.83 27.79 26.80
CA THR A 25 10.92 28.44 25.86
C THR A 25 10.31 27.36 24.98
N THR A 26 9.04 27.02 25.22
CA THR A 26 8.23 26.22 24.30
C THR A 26 7.51 27.17 23.35
N SER A 27 7.84 27.14 22.06
CA SER A 27 7.03 27.82 21.05
C SER A 27 5.85 26.91 20.66
N PHE A 28 4.64 27.28 21.08
CA PHE A 28 3.44 26.69 20.52
C PHE A 28 3.17 27.30 19.14
N VAL A 29 3.48 26.58 18.07
CA VAL A 29 3.00 26.92 16.73
C VAL A 29 1.56 26.43 16.60
N ARG A 30 0.60 27.35 16.80
CA ARG A 30 -0.82 27.09 16.52
C ARG A 30 -1.06 27.24 15.02
N ARG A 31 -1.10 26.13 14.29
CA ARG A 31 -1.47 26.13 12.86
C ARG A 31 -2.98 26.34 12.74
N THR A 32 -3.43 27.59 12.62
CA THR A 32 -4.82 27.92 12.29
C THR A 32 -4.98 28.00 10.77
N HIS A 33 -5.15 26.86 10.13
CA HIS A 33 -5.78 26.77 8.80
C HIS A 33 -6.78 25.62 8.79
N PHE A 34 -7.89 25.80 9.51
CA PHE A 34 -9.14 25.17 9.10
C PHE A 34 -9.71 26.05 7.99
N ALA A 35 -9.35 25.76 6.74
CA ALA A 35 -10.19 26.14 5.62
C ALA A 35 -11.46 25.26 5.71
N PRO A 36 -12.67 25.80 5.52
CA PRO A 36 -13.86 24.98 5.48
C PRO A 36 -13.74 23.98 4.33
N ALA A 37 -13.90 22.70 4.66
CA ALA A 37 -14.04 21.63 3.69
C ALA A 37 -15.11 22.03 2.67
N ARG A 38 -14.70 22.21 1.41
CA ARG A 38 -15.66 22.22 0.31
C ARG A 38 -16.38 20.87 0.33
N PRO A 39 -17.72 20.83 0.22
CA PRO A 39 -18.41 19.56 0.11
C PRO A 39 -17.89 18.86 -1.15
N MET A 40 -17.50 17.59 -1.02
CA MET A 40 -17.23 16.71 -2.15
C MET A 40 -18.55 16.53 -2.91
N ALA A 41 -18.81 17.44 -3.85
CA ALA A 41 -19.79 17.22 -4.89
C ALA A 41 -19.22 16.15 -5.82
N ILE A 42 -20.00 15.09 -5.98
CA ILE A 42 -19.83 13.99 -6.92
C ILE A 42 -19.41 14.58 -8.28
N LEU A 43 -18.16 14.35 -8.65
CA LEU A 43 -17.67 14.64 -9.99
C LEU A 43 -18.31 13.62 -10.93
N ALA A 44 -19.18 14.12 -11.81
CA ALA A 44 -19.64 13.43 -13.00
C ALA A 44 -18.43 12.88 -13.79
N PRO A 45 -18.59 11.76 -14.53
CA PRO A 45 -17.48 11.00 -15.13
C PRO A 45 -16.79 11.70 -16.31
N GLU A 46 -17.13 12.95 -16.63
CA GLU A 46 -16.62 13.66 -17.81
C GLU A 46 -15.37 14.52 -17.55
N ALA A 47 -14.94 14.66 -16.29
CA ALA A 47 -13.80 15.53 -15.92
C ALA A 47 -12.44 14.80 -15.85
N VAL A 48 -12.36 13.50 -16.15
CA VAL A 48 -11.09 12.74 -16.25
C VAL A 48 -10.48 12.78 -17.66
N ALA A 49 -11.18 13.37 -18.64
CA ALA A 49 -10.73 13.45 -20.03
C ALA A 49 -9.75 14.62 -20.32
N ALA A 50 -9.46 15.47 -19.33
CA ALA A 50 -8.56 16.62 -19.49
C ALA A 50 -7.41 16.59 -18.46
N ALA A 51 -6.78 15.43 -18.26
CA ALA A 51 -5.43 15.38 -17.71
C ALA A 51 -4.48 15.95 -18.77
N SER A 52 -4.25 17.26 -18.71
CA SER A 52 -3.20 17.96 -19.45
C SER A 52 -1.90 17.20 -19.26
N GLN A 53 -1.26 16.80 -20.36
CA GLN A 53 0.07 16.20 -20.38
C GLN A 53 1.06 17.17 -19.70
N THR A 54 1.27 17.03 -18.41
CA THR A 54 2.34 17.71 -17.70
C THR A 54 3.63 17.02 -18.10
N LYS A 55 4.27 17.48 -19.18
CA LYS A 55 5.67 17.15 -19.45
C LYS A 55 6.49 17.66 -18.28
N VAL A 56 6.84 16.77 -17.36
CA VAL A 56 7.77 17.12 -16.28
C VAL A 56 9.17 17.06 -16.87
N GLY A 57 9.63 18.20 -17.40
CA GLY A 57 10.98 18.34 -17.93
C GLY A 57 11.33 17.41 -19.10
N SER A 58 12.54 16.85 -19.08
CA SER A 58 13.11 15.97 -20.10
C SER A 58 12.77 14.49 -19.92
N TYR A 59 11.86 14.16 -19.00
CA TYR A 59 11.60 12.77 -18.61
C TYR A 59 10.42 12.19 -19.40
N LYS A 60 10.53 10.90 -19.73
CA LYS A 60 9.45 10.15 -20.37
C LYS A 60 8.27 10.01 -19.41
N THR A 61 7.06 10.16 -19.93
CA THR A 61 5.82 9.89 -19.20
C THR A 61 5.54 8.38 -19.16
N LEU A 62 4.67 7.90 -18.26
CA LEU A 62 4.33 6.48 -18.16
C LEU A 62 3.82 5.88 -19.48
N LYS A 63 3.13 6.68 -20.30
CA LYS A 63 2.64 6.26 -21.62
C LYS A 63 3.75 6.08 -22.67
N GLU A 64 4.90 6.72 -22.46
CA GLU A 64 6.05 6.67 -23.36
C GLU A 64 7.02 5.55 -23.00
N VAL A 65 6.96 5.04 -21.77
CA VAL A 65 7.74 3.88 -21.30
C VAL A 65 7.12 2.61 -21.88
N LYS A 66 7.86 1.90 -22.74
CA LYS A 66 7.42 0.62 -23.32
C LYS A 66 8.33 -0.53 -22.96
N THR A 67 9.63 -0.29 -22.88
CA THR A 67 10.63 -1.31 -22.57
C THR A 67 11.42 -0.94 -21.34
N GLU A 68 12.12 -1.92 -20.77
CA GLU A 68 13.02 -1.71 -19.62
C GLU A 68 14.13 -0.70 -19.92
N ASP A 69 14.57 -0.62 -21.19
CA ASP A 69 15.56 0.36 -21.64
C ASP A 69 15.05 1.81 -21.58
N ASP A 70 13.73 2.02 -21.56
CA ASP A 70 13.16 3.36 -21.38
C ASP A 70 13.26 3.84 -19.92
N LEU A 71 13.58 2.94 -18.99
CA LEU A 71 13.70 3.20 -17.56
C LEU A 71 15.12 3.61 -17.13
N PHE A 72 15.96 4.05 -18.07
CA PHE A 72 17.23 4.69 -17.75
C PHE A 72 17.07 6.20 -17.56
N GLY A 73 17.66 6.73 -16.48
CA GLY A 73 17.74 8.17 -16.22
C GLY A 73 18.77 8.88 -17.10
N PRO A 74 18.63 10.20 -17.32
CA PRO A 74 19.56 10.98 -18.14
C PRO A 74 20.93 11.22 -17.48
N GLY A 75 21.08 10.90 -16.18
CA GLY A 75 22.28 11.20 -15.40
C GLY A 75 22.38 12.66 -14.96
N ALA A 76 23.11 12.91 -13.88
CA ALA A 76 23.33 14.24 -13.33
C ALA A 76 24.51 14.96 -13.99
N GLN A 77 24.50 16.29 -13.97
CA GLN A 77 25.60 17.10 -14.47
C GLN A 77 26.84 16.99 -13.55
N PRO A 78 28.07 17.03 -14.10
CA PRO A 78 29.29 16.95 -13.30
C PRO A 78 29.36 18.02 -12.21
N GLY A 79 29.71 17.62 -10.99
CA GLY A 79 29.84 18.53 -9.83
C GLY A 79 28.54 18.83 -9.08
N THR A 80 27.41 18.23 -9.49
CA THR A 80 26.12 18.35 -8.78
C THR A 80 25.78 17.03 -8.08
N VAL A 81 25.06 17.10 -6.96
CA VAL A 81 24.50 15.91 -6.32
C VAL A 81 23.29 15.45 -7.14
N PRO A 82 23.27 14.20 -7.63
CA PRO A 82 22.17 13.67 -8.42
C PRO A 82 20.89 13.60 -7.60
N THR A 83 19.77 13.87 -8.26
CA THR A 83 18.44 13.59 -7.71
C THR A 83 18.04 12.15 -7.98
N ASP A 84 17.12 11.60 -7.17
CA ASP A 84 16.60 10.23 -7.35
C ASP A 84 16.04 10.02 -8.76
N LEU A 85 15.43 11.06 -9.35
CA LEU A 85 14.91 11.03 -10.71
C LEU A 85 16.03 10.92 -11.76
N GLU A 86 17.24 11.43 -11.51
CA GLU A 86 18.33 11.39 -12.50
C GLU A 86 19.10 10.07 -12.49
N GLN A 87 19.19 9.42 -11.32
CA GLN A 87 19.98 8.20 -11.13
C GLN A 87 19.18 6.92 -10.91
N ALA A 88 17.89 6.99 -10.58
CA ALA A 88 17.06 5.79 -10.47
C ALA A 88 16.95 5.08 -11.82
N THR A 89 16.98 3.76 -11.77
CA THR A 89 16.86 2.88 -12.94
C THR A 89 15.87 1.74 -12.67
N GLY A 90 15.28 1.17 -13.72
CA GLY A 90 14.38 0.02 -13.61
C GLY A 90 13.09 0.31 -12.83
N LEU A 91 12.68 -0.62 -11.95
CA LEU A 91 11.42 -0.56 -11.20
C LEU A 91 11.33 0.64 -10.26
N GLU A 92 12.45 1.04 -9.64
CA GLU A 92 12.51 2.23 -8.79
C GLU A 92 12.12 3.48 -9.58
N ARG A 93 12.69 3.63 -10.79
CA ARG A 93 12.34 4.75 -11.67
C ARG A 93 10.88 4.71 -12.08
N LEU A 94 10.37 3.54 -12.44
CA LEU A 94 8.98 3.34 -12.85
C LEU A 94 8.03 3.78 -11.71
N GLU A 95 8.31 3.39 -10.47
CA GLU A 95 7.56 3.82 -9.29
C GLU A 95 7.60 5.34 -9.08
N ILE A 96 8.78 5.96 -9.22
CA ILE A 96 8.96 7.42 -9.11
C ILE A 96 8.13 8.16 -10.17
N LEU A 97 8.21 7.72 -11.44
CA LEU A 97 7.42 8.29 -12.54
C LEU A 97 5.91 8.13 -12.28
N GLY A 98 5.50 6.97 -11.77
CA GLY A 98 4.13 6.69 -11.32
C GLY A 98 3.63 7.72 -10.31
N LYS A 99 4.38 7.86 -9.22
CA LYS A 99 4.07 8.80 -8.13
C LYS A 99 4.04 10.25 -8.58
N MET A 100 4.89 10.63 -9.53
CA MET A 100 4.88 11.98 -10.12
C MET A 100 3.62 12.27 -10.94
N GLU A 101 3.10 11.26 -11.65
CA GLU A 101 1.81 11.36 -12.37
C GLU A 101 0.60 11.13 -11.46
N GLY A 102 0.82 10.83 -10.18
CA GLY A 102 -0.24 10.53 -9.20
C GLY A 102 -0.87 9.15 -9.37
N VAL A 103 -0.20 8.24 -10.09
CA VAL A 103 -0.63 6.86 -10.29
C VAL A 103 0.25 5.93 -9.47
N ASP A 104 -0.34 5.21 -8.52
CA ASP A 104 0.36 4.16 -7.80
C ASP A 104 0.38 2.89 -8.65
N ILE A 105 1.57 2.50 -9.12
CA ILE A 105 1.71 1.38 -10.05
C ILE A 105 1.61 0.04 -9.32
N PHE A 106 1.99 0.02 -8.04
CA PHE A 106 1.84 -1.14 -7.18
C PHE A 106 0.68 -0.88 -6.23
N ASP A 107 -0.50 -1.43 -6.52
CA ASP A 107 -1.70 -1.17 -5.72
C ASP A 107 -1.55 -1.75 -4.31
N MET A 108 -1.31 -0.89 -3.33
CA MET A 108 -1.18 -1.26 -1.91
C MET A 108 -2.50 -1.10 -1.13
N ARG A 109 -3.61 -0.79 -1.81
CA ARG A 109 -4.89 -0.60 -1.13
C ARG A 109 -5.47 -1.94 -0.67
N PRO A 110 -6.11 -1.98 0.51
CA PRO A 110 -6.84 -3.16 0.92
C PRO A 110 -8.04 -3.40 0.00
N LEU A 111 -8.57 -4.61 0.07
CA LEU A 111 -9.77 -5.01 -0.63
C LEU A 111 -10.96 -4.11 -0.23
N ASP A 112 -11.84 -3.80 -1.19
CA ASP A 112 -13.02 -3.00 -0.93
C ASP A 112 -13.99 -3.74 0.01
N ALA A 113 -14.07 -3.27 1.24
CA ALA A 113 -14.98 -3.74 2.28
C ALA A 113 -16.13 -2.75 2.56
N SER A 114 -16.39 -1.80 1.65
CA SER A 114 -17.46 -0.81 1.81
C SER A 114 -18.86 -1.39 1.59
N ARG A 115 -18.96 -2.53 0.91
CA ARG A 115 -20.22 -3.21 0.58
C ARG A 115 -20.09 -4.72 0.66
N LEU A 116 -21.22 -5.39 0.85
CA LEU A 116 -21.31 -6.84 0.68
C LEU A 116 -21.28 -7.20 -0.81
N GLY A 117 -20.34 -8.07 -1.21
CA GLY A 117 -20.29 -8.61 -2.56
C GLY A 117 -21.44 -9.58 -2.81
N THR A 118 -22.22 -9.37 -3.87
CA THR A 118 -23.30 -10.27 -4.30
C THR A 118 -22.94 -10.96 -5.61
N MET A 119 -23.70 -11.96 -6.05
CA MET A 119 -23.47 -12.61 -7.34
C MET A 119 -23.65 -11.67 -8.54
N GLU A 120 -24.60 -10.73 -8.43
CA GLU A 120 -24.86 -9.73 -9.47
C GLU A 120 -23.79 -8.63 -9.45
N ASN A 121 -23.39 -8.19 -8.24
CA ASN A 121 -22.37 -7.17 -8.03
C ASN A 121 -21.27 -7.71 -7.10
N PRO A 122 -20.32 -8.52 -7.61
CA PRO A 122 -19.23 -9.05 -6.81
C PRO A 122 -18.19 -7.97 -6.50
N VAL A 123 -17.34 -8.21 -5.50
CA VAL A 123 -16.15 -7.39 -5.26
C VAL A 123 -15.07 -7.82 -6.26
N MET A 124 -14.63 -6.87 -7.09
CA MET A 124 -13.67 -7.17 -8.16
C MET A 124 -12.25 -7.21 -7.59
N VAL A 125 -11.51 -8.28 -7.91
CA VAL A 125 -10.12 -8.49 -7.50
C VAL A 125 -9.27 -8.51 -8.76
N ARG A 126 -8.39 -7.52 -8.93
CA ARG A 126 -7.50 -7.45 -10.09
C ARG A 126 -6.38 -8.47 -9.93
N SER A 127 -6.14 -9.26 -10.98
CA SER A 127 -5.03 -10.20 -11.06
C SER A 127 -4.22 -9.94 -12.32
N ALA A 128 -2.89 -9.99 -12.20
CA ALA A 128 -1.98 -10.08 -13.35
C ALA A 128 -1.63 -11.54 -13.69
N GLY A 129 -1.75 -12.47 -12.74
CA GLY A 129 -1.45 -13.90 -12.90
C GLY A 129 -2.70 -14.78 -13.06
N GLU A 130 -2.48 -16.08 -13.28
CA GLU A 130 -3.56 -17.07 -13.44
C GLU A 130 -4.35 -17.34 -12.15
N GLU A 131 -3.70 -17.15 -11.00
CA GLU A 131 -4.27 -17.28 -9.66
C GLU A 131 -4.03 -16.01 -8.84
N GLN A 132 -5.00 -15.64 -8.01
CA GLN A 132 -4.92 -14.50 -7.08
C GLN A 132 -5.62 -14.83 -5.76
N PHE A 133 -4.94 -14.50 -4.65
CA PHE A 133 -5.53 -14.65 -3.32
C PHE A 133 -6.25 -13.37 -2.87
N ALA A 134 -7.44 -13.54 -2.30
CA ALA A 134 -8.21 -12.48 -1.66
C ALA A 134 -8.43 -12.83 -0.18
N GLY A 135 -8.06 -11.91 0.72
CA GLY A 135 -8.29 -12.05 2.16
C GLY A 135 -9.57 -11.32 2.57
N CYS A 136 -10.60 -12.07 2.94
CA CYS A 136 -11.87 -11.52 3.42
C CYS A 136 -11.85 -11.37 4.94
N THR A 137 -12.05 -10.15 5.46
CA THR A 137 -12.24 -9.88 6.90
C THR A 137 -13.70 -9.60 7.28
N GLY A 138 -14.61 -9.71 6.30
CA GLY A 138 -16.05 -9.59 6.48
C GLY A 138 -16.62 -8.22 6.14
N PHE A 139 -17.95 -8.11 6.27
CA PHE A 139 -18.69 -6.87 6.06
C PHE A 139 -19.67 -6.65 7.24
N PRO A 140 -19.53 -5.57 8.04
CA PRO A 140 -18.49 -4.53 7.99
C PRO A 140 -17.05 -5.06 8.12
N ALA A 141 -16.06 -4.26 7.71
CA ALA A 141 -14.64 -4.64 7.76
C ALA A 141 -14.24 -5.15 9.16
N ASP A 142 -13.46 -6.23 9.19
CA ASP A 142 -12.97 -6.90 10.40
C ASP A 142 -14.07 -7.47 11.32
N SER A 143 -15.22 -7.83 10.75
CA SER A 143 -16.29 -8.51 11.47
C SER A 143 -15.98 -9.98 11.79
N HIS A 144 -15.05 -10.60 11.07
CA HIS A 144 -14.58 -11.95 11.35
C HIS A 144 -13.08 -12.15 11.04
N ASN A 145 -12.53 -13.31 11.41
CA ASN A 145 -11.14 -13.65 11.13
C ASN A 145 -10.88 -13.74 9.62
N VAL A 146 -9.64 -13.46 9.18
CA VAL A 146 -9.28 -13.50 7.76
C VAL A 146 -9.56 -14.88 7.17
N HIS A 147 -10.44 -14.95 6.18
CA HIS A 147 -10.59 -16.11 5.31
C HIS A 147 -9.88 -15.85 3.99
N TRP A 148 -8.94 -16.73 3.64
CA TRP A 148 -8.21 -16.67 2.38
C TRP A 148 -8.96 -17.43 1.30
N LEU A 149 -9.20 -16.75 0.17
CA LEU A 149 -9.92 -17.27 -0.99
C LEU A 149 -8.97 -17.30 -2.18
N GLY A 150 -8.77 -18.47 -2.78
CA GLY A 150 -7.98 -18.64 -4.00
C GLY A 150 -8.87 -18.48 -5.22
N LEU A 151 -8.65 -17.44 -6.01
CA LEU A 151 -9.36 -17.20 -7.26
C LEU A 151 -8.46 -17.62 -8.42
N THR A 152 -8.98 -18.41 -9.36
CA THR A 152 -8.23 -18.82 -10.56
C THR A 152 -8.97 -18.38 -11.83
N LYS A 153 -8.28 -18.36 -12.98
CA LYS A 153 -8.90 -18.05 -14.28
C LYS A 153 -10.05 -18.99 -14.64
N ASP A 154 -9.90 -20.27 -14.29
CA ASP A 154 -10.93 -21.30 -14.50
C ASP A 154 -12.11 -21.19 -13.53
N ARG A 155 -11.84 -20.72 -12.30
CA ARG A 155 -12.84 -20.47 -11.25
C ARG A 155 -12.71 -19.05 -10.73
N PRO A 156 -13.19 -18.06 -11.51
CA PRO A 156 -12.94 -16.66 -11.20
C PRO A 156 -13.84 -16.11 -10.10
N ILE A 157 -14.78 -16.89 -9.56
CA ILE A 157 -15.72 -16.44 -8.52
C ILE A 157 -15.61 -17.37 -7.32
N GLU A 158 -15.39 -16.77 -6.15
CA GLU A 158 -15.33 -17.47 -4.86
C GLU A 158 -16.20 -16.75 -3.82
N ARG A 159 -16.78 -17.51 -2.88
CA ARG A 159 -17.65 -16.98 -1.83
C ARG A 159 -16.98 -17.16 -0.48
N CYS A 160 -16.98 -16.12 0.35
CA CYS A 160 -16.52 -16.25 1.72
C CYS A 160 -17.48 -17.19 2.50
N PRO A 161 -16.96 -18.21 3.22
CA PRO A 161 -17.81 -19.16 3.95
C PRO A 161 -18.48 -18.55 5.18
N GLU A 162 -18.01 -17.40 5.68
CA GLU A 162 -18.53 -16.77 6.90
C GLU A 162 -19.46 -15.60 6.61
N CYS A 163 -19.00 -14.55 5.90
CA CYS A 163 -19.84 -13.40 5.58
C CYS A 163 -20.66 -13.54 4.29
N GLY A 164 -20.37 -14.54 3.45
CA GLY A 164 -21.06 -14.74 2.18
C GLY A 164 -20.70 -13.73 1.08
N SER A 165 -19.71 -12.84 1.30
CA SER A 165 -19.23 -11.92 0.27
C SER A 165 -18.72 -12.69 -0.95
N VAL A 166 -19.15 -12.24 -2.13
CA VAL A 166 -18.72 -12.78 -3.42
C VAL A 166 -17.57 -11.95 -3.99
N TYR A 167 -16.49 -12.63 -4.34
CA TYR A 167 -15.32 -12.03 -5.00
C TYR A 167 -15.22 -12.55 -6.43
N LYS A 168 -14.86 -11.67 -7.37
CA LYS A 168 -14.65 -12.02 -8.77
C LYS A 168 -13.29 -11.55 -9.25
N MET A 169 -12.52 -12.45 -9.85
CA MET A 169 -11.24 -12.13 -10.47
C MET A 169 -11.45 -11.35 -11.78
N ASP A 170 -10.70 -10.26 -11.92
CA ASP A 170 -10.55 -9.45 -13.12
C ASP A 170 -9.12 -9.61 -13.62
N TYR A 171 -8.94 -10.35 -14.71
CA TYR A 171 -7.61 -10.62 -15.26
C TYR A 171 -7.15 -9.45 -16.13
N VAL A 172 -6.07 -8.79 -15.73
CA VAL A 172 -5.47 -7.61 -16.38
C VAL A 172 -4.11 -7.94 -17.01
N GLY A 173 -3.63 -9.19 -16.88
CA GLY A 173 -2.36 -9.65 -17.44
C GLY A 173 -2.36 -9.80 -18.96
N ALA A 174 -1.17 -9.99 -19.55
CA ALA A 174 -1.02 -10.26 -20.98
C ALA A 174 -1.50 -11.68 -21.32
N GLU A 175 -2.30 -11.84 -22.38
CA GLU A 175 -2.88 -13.14 -22.75
C GLU A 175 -1.83 -14.21 -23.15
N ASP A 176 -0.65 -13.78 -23.60
CA ASP A 176 0.46 -14.63 -24.10
C ASP A 176 1.71 -14.50 -23.21
N ASP A 177 1.57 -14.69 -21.90
CA ASP A 177 2.75 -14.76 -21.03
C ASP A 177 3.43 -16.13 -21.16
N HIS A 178 4.43 -16.22 -22.04
CA HIS A 178 5.27 -17.42 -22.25
C HIS A 178 6.17 -17.77 -21.05
N HIS A 179 6.06 -17.02 -19.95
CA HIS A 179 6.53 -17.44 -18.65
C HIS A 179 5.60 -18.53 -18.14
N HIS A 180 5.78 -19.73 -18.69
CA HIS A 180 5.21 -20.97 -18.20
C HIS A 180 5.45 -21.05 -16.70
N HIS A 181 4.45 -20.63 -15.91
CA HIS A 181 4.26 -21.22 -14.60
C HIS A 181 4.23 -22.71 -14.88
N HIS A 182 5.29 -23.40 -14.45
CA HIS A 182 5.32 -24.84 -14.51
C HIS A 182 3.98 -25.29 -13.93
N ALA A 183 3.14 -25.92 -14.78
CA ALA A 183 1.99 -26.63 -14.29
C ALA A 183 2.51 -27.44 -13.11
N PRO A 184 1.88 -27.32 -11.93
CA PRO A 184 2.43 -27.91 -10.71
C PRO A 184 2.81 -29.35 -11.03
N GLU A 185 4.07 -29.72 -10.75
CA GLU A 185 4.65 -31.03 -11.09
C GLU A 185 3.75 -32.19 -10.61
N PHE A 186 2.92 -31.89 -9.61
CA PHE A 186 1.82 -32.69 -9.15
C PHE A 186 0.50 -32.01 -9.48
N GLU A 187 -0.39 -32.69 -10.21
CA GLU A 187 -1.78 -32.26 -10.37
C GLU A 187 -2.38 -31.99 -9.00
N GLU A 188 -2.98 -30.80 -8.81
CA GLU A 188 -3.66 -30.48 -7.56
C GLU A 188 -4.69 -31.56 -7.24
N PRO A 189 -4.76 -32.01 -5.97
CA PRO A 189 -5.73 -33.02 -5.59
C PRO A 189 -7.14 -32.49 -5.86
N LYS A 190 -7.86 -33.16 -6.76
CA LYS A 190 -9.22 -32.79 -7.15
C LYS A 190 -10.09 -32.67 -5.90
N THR A 191 -10.57 -31.46 -5.67
CA THR A 191 -11.49 -31.14 -4.60
C THR A 191 -12.91 -31.51 -5.02
N PHE A 192 -13.84 -31.62 -4.06
CA PHE A 192 -15.26 -31.83 -4.38
C PHE A 192 -15.83 -30.77 -5.34
N ALA A 193 -15.28 -29.56 -5.34
CA ALA A 193 -15.68 -28.47 -6.22
C ALA A 193 -15.41 -28.74 -7.72
N ASP A 194 -14.43 -29.60 -8.03
CA ASP A 194 -14.07 -29.94 -9.41
C ASP A 194 -15.11 -30.86 -10.06
N TYR A 195 -15.79 -31.68 -9.25
CA TYR A 195 -16.85 -32.58 -9.69
C TYR A 195 -18.22 -31.90 -9.84
N ILE A 196 -18.36 -30.65 -9.39
CA ILE A 196 -19.57 -29.86 -9.57
C ILE A 196 -19.64 -29.40 -11.02
N LYS A 197 -20.74 -29.73 -11.71
CA LYS A 197 -20.91 -29.28 -13.10
C LYS A 197 -20.96 -27.74 -13.16
N PRO A 198 -20.40 -27.12 -14.22
CA PRO A 198 -20.34 -25.65 -14.33
C PRO A 198 -21.70 -24.96 -14.14
N GLU A 199 -22.79 -25.60 -14.56
CA GLU A 199 -24.14 -25.02 -14.47
C GLU A 199 -24.65 -24.87 -13.03
N TYR A 200 -24.05 -25.57 -12.07
CA TYR A 200 -24.45 -25.56 -10.66
C TYR A 200 -23.53 -24.72 -9.77
N ARG A 201 -22.37 -24.26 -10.25
CA ARG A 201 -21.38 -23.57 -9.42
C ARG A 201 -21.88 -22.24 -8.83
N TYR A 202 -22.80 -21.58 -9.52
CA TYR A 202 -23.17 -20.19 -9.24
C TYR A 202 -24.68 -19.96 -9.12
N ARG A 203 -25.47 -21.03 -9.02
CA ARG A 203 -26.91 -20.97 -8.77
C ARG A 203 -27.22 -20.68 -7.29
#